data_AF-A0A7C6T5Y8-F1
#
_entry.id   AF-A0A7C6T5Y8-F1
#
_cell.length_a   1.000
_cell.length_b   1.000
_cell.length_c   1.000
_cell.angle_alpha   90.00
_cell.angle_beta   90.00
_cell.angle_gamma   90.00
#
_symmetry.space_group_name_H-M   'P 1'
#
loop_
_entity.id
_entity.type
_entity.pdbx_description
1 polymer ?
#
loop_
_entity_poly.entity_id
_entity_poly.type
_entity_poly.pdbx_seq_one_letter_code
_entity_poly.pdbx_strand_id
1 'polypeptide(L)' 'AGAIISGGKGTADEKYAALEDAGVKTVRSLADIGTALAEITGWKHK' A
#
# COMPACT_ATOMS: atom_id res chain seq x y z
N ALA A 1 16.80 -13.13 6.65
CA ALA A 1 15.97 -12.82 5.46
C ALA A 1 14.50 -12.85 5.88
N GLY A 2 13.73 -11.78 5.62
CA GLY A 2 12.33 -11.64 6.08
C GLY A 2 11.28 -11.50 4.97
N ALA A 3 11.71 -11.32 3.71
CA ALA A 3 10.82 -11.29 2.56
C ALA A 3 10.61 -12.72 2.05
N ILE A 4 9.67 -13.45 2.66
CA ILE A 4 9.34 -14.83 2.28
C ILE A 4 7.82 -15.07 2.39
N ILE A 5 7.28 -15.82 1.43
CA ILE A 5 5.94 -16.40 1.49
C ILE A 5 6.12 -17.87 1.90
N SER A 6 5.45 -18.30 2.97
CA SER A 6 5.55 -19.68 3.48
C SER A 6 4.20 -20.21 3.90
N GLY A 7 3.89 -21.45 3.50
CA GLY A 7 2.59 -22.06 3.76
C GLY A 7 1.40 -21.25 3.25
N GLY A 8 1.57 -20.53 2.12
CA GLY A 8 0.55 -19.65 1.54
C GLY A 8 0.36 -18.31 2.25
N LYS A 9 1.07 -18.04 3.34
CA LYS A 9 0.96 -16.79 4.13
C LYS A 9 2.07 -15.80 3.79
N GLY A 10 1.74 -14.52 3.92
CA GLY A 10 2.69 -13.42 3.77
C GLY A 10 2.69 -12.82 2.36
N THR A 11 1.66 -13.10 1.59
CA THR A 11 1.47 -12.54 0.24
C THR A 11 1.27 -11.02 0.31
N ALA A 12 1.51 -10.34 -0.82
CA ALA A 12 1.22 -8.92 -0.92
C ALA A 12 -0.30 -8.66 -0.86
N ASP A 13 -1.11 -9.50 -1.50
CA ASP A 13 -2.55 -9.32 -1.58
C ASP A 13 -3.25 -9.40 -0.22
N GLU A 14 -2.84 -10.34 0.66
CA GLU A 14 -3.34 -10.40 2.04
C GLU A 14 -3.05 -9.10 2.81
N LYS A 15 -1.89 -8.48 2.56
CA LYS A 15 -1.51 -7.21 3.20
C LYS A 15 -2.33 -6.05 2.66
N TYR A 16 -2.55 -6.00 1.34
CA TYR A 16 -3.41 -5.00 0.70
C TYR A 16 -4.84 -5.10 1.23
N ALA A 17 -5.42 -6.30 1.27
CA ALA A 17 -6.78 -6.51 1.76
C ALA A 17 -6.94 -6.06 3.22
N ALA A 18 -5.99 -6.40 4.10
CA ALA A 18 -6.03 -5.98 5.51
C ALA A 18 -5.90 -4.45 5.69
N LEU A 19 -5.08 -3.79 4.86
CA LEU A 19 -4.92 -2.33 4.88
C LEU A 19 -6.18 -1.63 4.35
N GLU A 20 -6.74 -2.12 3.25
CA GLU A 20 -7.96 -1.58 2.64
C GLU A 20 -9.17 -1.74 3.56
N ASP A 21 -9.31 -2.89 4.24
CA ASP A 21 -10.34 -3.13 5.26
C ASP A 21 -10.20 -2.16 6.46
N ALA A 22 -8.97 -1.80 6.81
CA ALA A 22 -8.68 -0.78 7.82
C ALA A 22 -8.87 0.67 7.32
N GLY A 23 -9.31 0.86 6.07
CA GLY A 23 -9.52 2.19 5.46
C GLY A 23 -8.23 2.88 5.00
N VAL A 24 -7.11 2.16 4.92
CA VAL A 24 -5.85 2.71 4.42
C VAL A 24 -5.89 2.79 2.90
N LYS A 25 -5.53 3.94 2.33
CA LYS A 25 -5.29 4.07 0.90
C LYS A 25 -4.01 3.31 0.53
N THR A 26 -4.14 2.37 -0.38
CA THR A 26 -3.04 1.60 -0.96
C THR A 26 -2.79 2.02 -2.41
N VAL A 27 -1.61 1.72 -2.95
CA VAL A 27 -1.29 1.88 -4.38
C VAL A 27 -0.64 0.62 -4.91
N ARG A 28 -0.89 0.27 -6.18
CA ARG A 28 -0.34 -0.93 -6.83
C ARG A 28 0.94 -0.68 -7.61
N SER A 29 1.32 0.59 -7.78
CA SER A 29 2.58 1.02 -8.36
C SER A 29 3.29 1.96 -7.41
N LEU A 30 4.61 1.81 -7.29
CA LEU A 30 5.44 2.73 -6.51
C LEU A 30 5.44 4.15 -7.11
N ALA A 31 5.19 4.27 -8.41
CA ALA A 31 5.09 5.56 -9.10
C ALA A 31 3.93 6.42 -8.58
N ASP A 32 2.89 5.79 -8.03
CA ASP A 32 1.67 6.48 -7.61
C ASP A 32 1.71 6.93 -6.14
N ILE A 33 2.76 6.56 -5.37
CA ILE A 33 2.85 6.86 -3.92
C ILE A 33 2.76 8.37 -3.66
N GLY A 34 3.47 9.18 -4.45
CA GLY A 34 3.47 10.63 -4.28
C GLY A 34 2.09 11.24 -4.55
N THR A 35 1.44 10.80 -5.63
CA THR A 35 0.09 11.24 -6.01
C THR A 35 -0.94 10.88 -4.93
N ALA A 36 -0.95 9.63 -4.47
CA ALA A 36 -1.88 9.17 -3.43
C ALA A 36 -1.68 9.92 -2.10
N LEU A 37 -0.42 10.22 -1.74
CA LEU A 37 -0.12 11.03 -0.56
C LEU A 37 -0.67 12.45 -0.70
N ALA A 38 -0.43 13.10 -1.85
CA ALA A 38 -0.95 14.44 -2.13
C ALA A 38 -2.48 14.50 -2.10
N GLU A 39 -3.17 13.49 -2.63
CA GLU A 39 -4.63 13.36 -2.60
C GLU A 39 -5.19 13.34 -1.16
N ILE A 40 -4.59 12.53 -0.26
CA ILE A 40 -5.07 12.37 1.12
C ILE A 40 -4.75 13.59 1.97
N THR A 41 -3.58 14.18 1.79
CA THR A 41 -3.05 15.25 2.65
C THR A 41 -3.41 16.65 2.16
N GLY A 42 -3.75 16.80 0.88
CA GLY A 42 -3.91 18.12 0.24
C GLY A 42 -2.58 18.85 0.00
N TRP A 43 -1.44 18.18 0.14
CA TRP A 43 -0.14 18.79 -0.13
C TRP A 43 0.03 19.06 -1.63
N LYS A 44 0.25 20.33 -1.98
CA LYS A 44 0.54 20.72 -3.36
C LYS A 44 2.04 20.51 -3.64
N HIS A 45 2.35 19.83 -4.74
CA HIS A 45 3.71 19.87 -5.29
C HIS A 45 4.04 21.34 -5.61
N LYS A 46 5.20 21.81 -5.12
CA LYS A 46 5.74 23.13 -5.46
C LYS A 46 6.16 23.19 -6.91
#